data_AF-A0A958VHE7-F1
#
_entry.id   AF-A0A958VHE7-F1
#
_cell.length_a   1.000
_cell.length_b   1.000
_cell.length_c   1.000
_cell.angle_alpha   90.00
_cell.angle_beta   90.00
_cell.angle_gamma   90.00
#
_symmetry.space_group_name_H-M   'P 1'
#
loop_
_entity.id
_entity.type
_entity.pdbx_description
1 polymer ?
#
loop_
_entity_poly.entity_id
_entity_poly.type
_entity_poly.pdbx_seq_one_letter_code
_entity_poly.pdbx_strand_id
1 'polypeptide(L)'
;MMKAIFLDRDGVINQERGDYTWKIEDWKFTVDIISFLQKTSKMGFKHIVITNQGGIAKGLYTHQDVKALHRYMQSELEKNGIEMLDVFYSPYHSDFSESLSRKPESLMFEKAIYIYGINVSTSVMIGDSQRDIVAAEKVGLKAFKVDANGPLNHIIDYLK
;
A
#
# COMPACT_ATOMS: atom_id res chain seq x y z
N MET A 1 -6.78 19.41 -7.00
CA MET A 1 -6.38 18.39 -6.00
C MET A 1 -6.27 17.04 -6.69
N MET A 2 -5.30 16.23 -6.30
CA MET A 2 -4.93 14.98 -6.98
C MET A 2 -5.78 13.82 -6.45
N LYS A 3 -6.24 12.89 -7.31
CA LYS A 3 -6.89 11.66 -6.84
C LYS A 3 -5.88 10.52 -6.77
N ALA A 4 -5.95 9.70 -5.73
CA ALA A 4 -5.02 8.62 -5.49
C ALA A 4 -5.71 7.31 -5.11
N ILE A 5 -5.05 6.20 -5.42
CA ILE A 5 -5.32 4.90 -4.83
C ILE A 5 -4.21 4.63 -3.84
N PHE A 6 -4.59 4.51 -2.58
CA PHE A 6 -3.74 4.00 -1.51
C PHE A 6 -3.82 2.47 -1.54
N LEU A 7 -2.66 1.82 -1.44
CA LEU A 7 -2.53 0.36 -1.55
C LEU A 7 -1.80 -0.16 -0.33
N ASP A 8 -2.27 -1.25 0.28
CA ASP A 8 -1.35 -2.08 1.07
C ASP A 8 -0.32 -2.74 0.14
N ARG A 9 0.76 -3.24 0.71
CA ARG A 9 1.85 -3.88 -0.04
C ARG A 9 1.69 -5.40 -0.04
N ASP A 10 1.80 -6.01 1.14
CA ASP A 10 1.69 -7.45 1.33
C ASP A 10 0.22 -7.87 1.22
N GLY A 11 -0.07 -8.88 0.38
CA GLY A 11 -1.43 -9.35 0.09
C GLY A 11 -2.15 -8.56 -1.01
N VAL A 12 -1.66 -7.37 -1.39
CA VAL A 12 -2.29 -6.51 -2.40
C VAL A 12 -1.39 -6.27 -3.61
N ILE A 13 -0.16 -5.79 -3.43
CA ILE A 13 0.81 -5.60 -4.51
C ILE A 13 1.68 -6.86 -4.67
N ASN A 14 2.28 -7.32 -3.58
CA ASN A 14 3.03 -8.58 -3.52
C ASN A 14 2.26 -9.65 -2.77
N GLN A 15 2.58 -10.91 -3.04
CA GLN A 15 1.96 -12.03 -2.36
C GLN A 15 2.27 -11.98 -0.85
N GLU A 16 1.23 -12.04 -0.03
CA GLU A 16 1.30 -12.36 1.39
C GLU A 16 1.56 -13.86 1.51
N ARG A 17 2.59 -14.24 2.27
CA ARG A 17 3.08 -15.62 2.39
C ARG A 17 2.77 -16.23 3.75
N GLY A 18 2.13 -15.48 4.65
CA GLY A 18 1.99 -15.84 6.06
C GLY A 18 3.25 -15.54 6.88
N ASP A 19 4.23 -14.85 6.27
CA ASP A 19 5.45 -14.35 6.89
C ASP A 19 5.88 -13.05 6.20
N TYR A 20 6.79 -12.31 6.82
CA TYR A 20 7.29 -11.04 6.32
C TYR A 20 8.02 -11.17 4.98
N THR A 21 7.55 -10.45 3.96
CA THR A 21 8.28 -10.30 2.70
C THR A 21 9.25 -9.12 2.81
N TRP A 22 10.53 -9.40 3.02
CA TRP A 22 11.59 -8.38 3.09
C TRP A 22 12.77 -8.66 2.15
N LYS A 23 12.80 -9.84 1.52
CA LYS A 23 13.79 -10.22 0.52
C LYS A 23 13.23 -10.16 -0.89
N ILE A 24 14.08 -9.79 -1.85
CA ILE A 24 13.72 -9.72 -3.27
C ILE A 24 13.37 -11.11 -3.82
N GLU A 25 14.06 -12.17 -3.40
CA GLU A 25 13.81 -13.56 -3.84
C GLU A 25 12.41 -14.07 -3.51
N ASP A 26 11.78 -13.48 -2.49
CA ASP A 26 10.45 -13.82 -2.03
C ASP A 26 9.37 -12.95 -2.69
N TRP A 27 9.75 -11.92 -3.44
CA TRP A 27 8.83 -11.01 -4.09
C TRP A 27 8.11 -11.68 -5.27
N LYS A 28 6.79 -11.71 -5.20
CA LYS A 28 5.92 -12.11 -6.31
C LYS A 28 4.75 -11.16 -6.38
N PHE A 29 4.42 -10.65 -7.55
CA PHE A 29 3.20 -9.86 -7.74
C PHE A 29 1.96 -10.72 -7.44
N THR A 30 0.94 -10.09 -6.85
CA THR A 30 -0.40 -10.67 -6.78
C THR A 30 -0.99 -10.80 -8.18
N VAL A 31 -2.10 -11.55 -8.29
CA VAL A 31 -2.78 -11.68 -9.58
C VAL A 31 -3.28 -10.31 -10.03
N ASP A 32 -3.08 -10.01 -11.31
CA ASP A 32 -3.61 -8.85 -12.01
C ASP A 32 -3.23 -7.43 -11.56
N ILE A 33 -2.44 -7.26 -10.49
CA ILE A 33 -1.99 -5.96 -9.97
C ILE A 33 -1.39 -5.05 -11.05
N ILE A 34 -0.53 -5.58 -11.92
CA ILE A 34 0.08 -4.78 -13.01
C ILE A 34 -1.01 -4.21 -13.93
N SER A 35 -1.96 -5.04 -14.33
CA SER A 35 -3.06 -4.61 -15.20
C SER A 35 -4.00 -3.63 -14.49
N PHE A 36 -4.23 -3.82 -13.18
CA PHE A 36 -5.04 -2.94 -12.35
C PHE A 36 -4.39 -1.54 -12.25
N LEU A 37 -3.10 -1.48 -11.94
CA LEU A 37 -2.35 -0.22 -11.84
C LEU A 37 -2.28 0.50 -13.18
N GLN A 38 -2.04 -0.20 -14.29
CA GLN A 38 -2.06 0.39 -15.63
C GLN A 38 -3.42 1.01 -15.99
N LYS A 39 -4.53 0.31 -15.70
CA LYS A 39 -5.87 0.82 -15.98
C LYS A 39 -6.19 2.04 -15.11
N THR A 40 -5.85 1.99 -13.83
CA THR A 40 -6.12 3.11 -12.90
C THR A 40 -5.22 4.31 -13.15
N SER A 41 -3.98 4.12 -13.62
CA SER A 41 -3.14 5.20 -14.17
C SER A 41 -3.82 5.92 -15.33
N LYS A 42 -4.40 5.18 -16.29
CA LYS A 42 -5.15 5.75 -17.42
C LYS A 42 -6.40 6.51 -16.99
N MET A 43 -6.97 6.14 -15.85
CA MET A 43 -8.10 6.86 -15.22
C MET A 43 -7.64 8.11 -14.45
N GLY A 44 -6.34 8.42 -14.41
CA GLY A 44 -5.78 9.59 -13.76
C GLY A 44 -5.53 9.43 -12.26
N PHE A 45 -5.53 8.21 -11.72
CA PHE A 45 -5.13 7.98 -10.33
C PHE A 45 -3.61 7.98 -10.20
N LYS A 46 -3.14 8.53 -9.07
CA LYS A 46 -1.78 8.28 -8.58
C LYS A 46 -1.78 7.13 -7.58
N HIS A 47 -0.68 6.41 -7.46
CA HIS A 47 -0.58 5.24 -6.58
C HIS A 47 0.36 5.51 -5.42
N ILE A 48 -0.11 5.27 -4.19
CA ILE A 48 0.67 5.46 -2.96
C ILE A 48 0.62 4.15 -2.16
N VAL A 49 1.76 3.62 -1.75
CA VAL A 49 1.79 2.45 -0.86
C VAL A 49 1.73 2.90 0.59
N ILE A 50 0.89 2.25 1.38
CA ILE A 50 0.79 2.42 2.84
C ILE A 50 0.93 1.04 3.50
N THR A 51 2.07 0.76 4.13
CA THR A 51 2.37 -0.60 4.62
C THR A 51 2.91 -0.65 6.06
N ASN A 52 2.53 -1.68 6.81
CA ASN A 52 3.10 -1.95 8.14
C ASN A 52 4.31 -2.88 7.99
N GLN A 53 5.51 -2.43 8.37
CA GLN A 53 6.76 -3.19 8.32
C GLN A 53 7.28 -3.50 9.74
N GLY A 54 6.40 -4.11 10.54
CA GLY A 54 6.66 -4.37 11.97
C GLY A 54 7.74 -5.40 12.26
N GLY A 55 8.25 -6.12 11.26
CA GLY A 55 9.41 -7.00 11.43
C GLY A 55 10.69 -6.24 11.79
N ILE A 56 10.75 -4.92 11.52
CA ILE A 56 11.83 -4.05 12.00
C ILE A 56 11.84 -3.99 13.53
N ALA A 57 10.70 -3.71 14.17
CA ALA A 57 10.60 -3.70 15.64
C ALA A 57 10.91 -5.06 16.27
N LYS A 58 10.66 -6.15 15.53
CA LYS A 58 11.01 -7.53 15.94
C LYS A 58 12.47 -7.90 15.71
N GLY A 59 13.27 -7.02 15.09
CA GLY A 59 14.67 -7.30 14.75
C GLY A 59 14.88 -8.33 13.64
N LEU A 60 13.85 -8.63 12.83
CA LEU A 60 13.90 -9.63 11.76
C LEU A 60 14.61 -9.12 10.51
N TYR A 61 14.46 -7.82 10.22
CA TYR A 61 15.09 -7.12 9.11
C TYR A 61 15.19 -5.64 9.42
N THR A 62 15.94 -4.89 8.60
CA THR A 62 16.27 -3.49 8.85
C THR A 62 15.48 -2.53 7.97
N HIS A 63 15.55 -1.24 8.30
CA HIS A 63 15.10 -0.17 7.40
C HIS A 63 15.79 -0.20 6.04
N GLN A 64 17.05 -0.67 5.96
CA GLN A 64 17.78 -0.74 4.70
C GLN A 64 17.19 -1.85 3.81
N ASP A 65 16.82 -2.99 4.39
CA ASP A 65 16.18 -4.10 3.69
C ASP A 65 14.82 -3.68 3.11
N VAL A 66 13.98 -3.02 3.91
CA VAL A 66 12.69 -2.47 3.45
C VAL A 66 12.88 -1.48 2.30
N LYS A 67 13.84 -0.55 2.44
CA LYS A 67 14.12 0.43 1.38
C LYS A 67 14.65 -0.24 0.11
N ALA A 68 15.46 -1.30 0.23
CA ALA A 68 15.94 -2.06 -0.91
C ALA A 68 14.80 -2.78 -1.63
N LEU A 69 13.90 -3.42 -0.88
CA LEU A 69 12.73 -4.08 -1.44
C LEU A 69 11.76 -3.07 -2.09
N HIS A 70 11.54 -1.90 -1.50
CA HIS A 70 10.71 -0.85 -2.08
C HIS A 70 11.29 -0.31 -3.38
N ARG A 71 12.61 -0.09 -3.47
CA ARG A 71 13.27 0.28 -4.73
C ARG A 71 13.12 -0.80 -5.79
N TYR A 72 13.25 -2.06 -5.41
CA TYR A 72 13.01 -3.19 -6.32
C TYR A 72 11.57 -3.18 -6.83
N MET A 73 10.57 -3.09 -5.94
CA MET A 73 9.15 -2.97 -6.30
C MET A 73 8.91 -1.82 -7.29
N GLN A 74 9.41 -0.61 -6.98
CA GLN A 74 9.25 0.56 -7.84
C GLN A 74 9.86 0.31 -9.23
N SER A 75 11.09 -0.21 -9.29
CA SER A 75 11.76 -0.56 -10.55
C SER A 75 10.98 -1.61 -11.36
N GLU A 76 10.44 -2.65 -10.73
CA GLU A 76 9.63 -3.66 -11.43
C GLU A 76 8.31 -3.09 -11.97
N LEU A 77 7.68 -2.17 -11.23
CA LEU A 77 6.48 -1.47 -11.69
C LEU A 77 6.79 -0.49 -12.83
N GLU A 78 7.91 0.24 -12.76
CA GLU A 78 8.36 1.17 -13.81
C GLU A 78 8.62 0.46 -15.14
N LYS A 79 9.18 -0.75 -15.13
CA LYS A 79 9.32 -1.59 -16.34
C LYS A 79 7.99 -1.85 -17.06
N ASN A 80 6.88 -1.77 -16.33
CA ASN A 80 5.52 -1.93 -16.84
C ASN A 80 4.81 -0.58 -17.10
N GLY A 81 5.54 0.53 -17.07
CA GLY A 81 5.01 1.88 -17.25
C GLY A 81 4.15 2.39 -16.10
N ILE A 82 4.33 1.82 -14.90
CA ILE A 82 3.59 2.22 -13.68
C ILE A 82 4.55 3.01 -12.78
N GLU A 83 4.15 4.22 -12.42
CA GLU A 83 4.91 5.09 -11.52
C GLU A 83 4.21 5.15 -10.16
N MET A 84 4.93 4.77 -9.11
CA MET A 84 4.46 4.93 -7.73
C MET A 84 4.80 6.34 -7.25
N LEU A 85 3.80 7.07 -6.77
CA LEU A 85 3.99 8.44 -6.28
C LEU A 85 4.83 8.47 -5.00
N ASP A 86 4.55 7.56 -4.06
CA ASP A 86 5.35 7.40 -2.84
C ASP A 86 5.06 6.06 -2.14
N VAL A 87 5.88 5.74 -1.14
CA VAL A 87 5.74 4.59 -0.25
C VAL A 87 5.92 5.02 1.20
N PHE A 88 4.83 5.00 1.96
CA PHE A 88 4.86 5.21 3.41
C PHE A 88 4.85 3.86 4.12
N TYR A 89 5.72 3.70 5.11
CA TYR A 89 5.71 2.52 5.96
C TYR A 89 5.92 2.84 7.44
N SER A 90 5.36 1.99 8.28
CA SER A 90 5.57 2.03 9.73
C SER A 90 6.49 0.90 10.19
N PRO A 91 7.64 1.18 10.80
CA PRO A 91 8.55 0.14 11.33
C PRO A 91 8.08 -0.44 12.67
N TYR A 92 7.06 0.15 13.28
CA TYR A 92 6.62 -0.16 14.64
C TYR A 92 5.71 -1.39 14.69
N HIS A 93 5.66 -2.00 15.87
CA HIS A 93 4.78 -3.12 16.20
C HIS A 93 4.24 -2.94 17.62
N SER A 94 2.94 -3.17 17.80
CA SER A 94 2.20 -2.93 19.06
C SER A 94 2.83 -3.61 20.26
N ASP A 95 3.34 -4.83 20.09
CA ASP A 95 4.00 -5.59 21.16
C ASP A 95 5.28 -4.92 21.71
N PHE A 96 5.84 -3.95 21.00
CA PHE A 96 7.08 -3.26 21.36
C PHE A 96 6.87 -1.77 21.61
N SER A 97 6.02 -1.11 20.83
CA SER A 97 5.70 0.31 20.98
C SER A 97 4.40 0.65 20.28
N GLU A 98 3.58 1.45 20.95
CA GLU A 98 2.48 2.16 20.32
C GLU A 98 3.01 3.15 19.27
N SER A 99 2.25 3.37 18.21
CA SER A 99 2.63 4.29 17.13
C SER A 99 1.44 4.76 16.32
N LEU A 100 1.35 6.07 16.13
CA LEU A 100 0.36 6.70 15.25
C LEU A 100 0.58 6.38 13.77
N SER A 101 1.78 5.91 13.37
CA SER A 101 2.02 5.55 11.97
C SER A 101 1.63 4.12 11.64
N ARG A 102 1.44 3.22 12.62
CA ARG A 102 1.09 1.82 12.36
C ARG A 102 -0.42 1.70 12.15
N LYS A 103 -0.86 1.17 10.99
CA LYS A 103 -2.27 0.82 10.76
C LYS A 103 -2.74 -0.12 11.90
N PRO A 104 -3.87 0.14 12.59
CA PRO A 104 -5.02 0.93 12.14
C PRO A 104 -4.98 2.45 12.42
N GLU A 105 -3.84 3.02 12.84
CA GLU A 105 -3.67 4.46 12.91
C GLU A 105 -3.43 5.10 11.52
N SER A 106 -3.79 6.38 11.39
CA SER A 106 -3.96 7.07 10.11
C SER A 106 -2.78 7.94 9.68
N LEU A 107 -1.73 8.10 10.50
CA LEU A 107 -0.71 9.12 10.27
C LEU A 107 0.01 8.97 8.91
N MET A 108 0.15 7.74 8.39
CA MET A 108 0.73 7.54 7.05
C MET A 108 -0.16 8.13 5.94
N PHE A 109 -1.49 7.97 6.06
CA PHE A 109 -2.45 8.55 5.13
C PHE A 109 -2.48 10.07 5.24
N GLU A 110 -2.55 10.60 6.47
CA GLU A 110 -2.57 12.04 6.73
C GLU A 110 -1.36 12.75 6.11
N LYS A 111 -0.16 12.16 6.28
CA LYS A 111 1.08 12.67 5.68
C LYS A 111 1.00 12.69 4.17
N ALA A 112 0.58 11.58 3.56
CA ALA A 112 0.46 11.48 2.10
C ALA A 112 -0.57 12.49 1.54
N ILE A 113 -1.72 12.62 2.21
CA ILE A 113 -2.77 13.57 1.82
C ILE A 113 -2.25 15.00 1.87
N TYR A 114 -1.57 15.37 2.95
CA TYR A 114 -1.01 16.71 3.13
C TYR A 114 0.10 17.02 2.12
N ILE A 115 1.09 16.13 1.97
CA ILE A 115 2.25 16.34 1.09
C ILE A 115 1.84 16.51 -0.37
N TYR A 116 0.88 15.71 -0.84
CA TYR A 116 0.50 15.65 -2.25
C TYR A 116 -0.80 16.39 -2.60
N GLY A 117 -1.47 17.00 -1.61
CA GLY A 117 -2.75 17.68 -1.82
C GLY A 117 -3.83 16.72 -2.39
N ILE A 118 -3.92 15.52 -1.81
CA ILE A 118 -4.83 14.47 -2.27
C ILE A 118 -6.28 14.86 -1.95
N ASN A 119 -7.15 14.75 -2.94
CA ASN A 119 -8.59 14.85 -2.75
C ASN A 119 -9.12 13.51 -2.21
N VAL A 120 -9.44 13.48 -0.93
CA VAL A 120 -9.95 12.28 -0.27
C VAL A 120 -11.27 11.79 -0.89
N SER A 121 -12.18 12.68 -1.29
CA SER A 121 -13.51 12.28 -1.78
C SER A 121 -13.50 11.53 -3.11
N THR A 122 -12.41 11.67 -3.87
CA THR A 122 -12.19 10.97 -5.14
C THR A 122 -11.06 9.96 -5.07
N SER A 123 -10.57 9.65 -3.86
CA SER A 123 -9.48 8.72 -3.59
C SER A 123 -9.99 7.52 -2.80
N VAL A 124 -9.26 6.40 -2.87
CA VAL A 124 -9.67 5.15 -2.24
C VAL A 124 -8.49 4.43 -1.60
N MET A 125 -8.75 3.60 -0.60
CA MET A 125 -7.81 2.60 -0.07
C MET A 125 -8.17 1.21 -0.57
N ILE A 126 -7.18 0.39 -0.91
CA ILE A 126 -7.32 -1.04 -1.18
C ILE A 126 -6.38 -1.80 -0.26
N GLY A 127 -6.94 -2.65 0.59
CA GLY A 127 -6.22 -3.42 1.61
C GLY A 127 -6.85 -4.79 1.81
N ASP A 128 -6.07 -5.77 2.25
CA ASP A 128 -6.55 -7.12 2.54
C ASP A 128 -7.03 -7.27 3.99
N SER A 129 -6.64 -6.33 4.86
CA SER A 129 -6.81 -6.46 6.30
C SER A 129 -7.74 -5.40 6.88
N GLN A 130 -8.42 -5.73 7.99
CA GLN A 130 -9.36 -4.79 8.63
C GLN A 130 -8.69 -3.49 9.09
N ARG A 131 -7.42 -3.56 9.47
CA ARG A 131 -6.62 -2.39 9.88
C ARG A 131 -6.45 -1.36 8.74
N ASP A 132 -6.46 -1.80 7.48
CA ASP A 132 -6.37 -0.91 6.33
C ASP A 132 -7.63 -0.06 6.20
N ILE A 133 -8.78 -0.72 6.36
CA ILE A 133 -10.10 -0.12 6.28
C ILE A 133 -10.26 0.91 7.39
N VAL A 134 -9.95 0.51 8.63
CA VAL A 134 -10.06 1.41 9.80
C VAL A 134 -9.14 2.63 9.65
N ALA A 135 -7.90 2.44 9.20
CA ALA A 135 -6.97 3.55 9.02
C ALA A 135 -7.42 4.53 7.91
N ALA A 136 -7.98 4.01 6.83
CA ALA A 136 -8.50 4.81 5.72
C ALA A 136 -9.77 5.58 6.10
N GLU A 137 -10.70 4.95 6.83
CA GLU A 137 -11.93 5.59 7.29
C GLU A 137 -11.67 6.77 8.24
N LYS A 138 -10.63 6.69 9.08
CA LYS A 138 -10.20 7.79 9.96
C LYS A 138 -9.88 9.09 9.22
N VAL A 139 -9.46 9.01 7.95
CA VAL A 139 -9.18 10.18 7.09
C VAL A 139 -10.28 10.46 6.07
N GLY A 140 -11.39 9.72 6.12
CA GLY A 140 -12.55 9.88 5.23
C GLY A 140 -12.41 9.21 3.86
N LEU A 141 -11.41 8.33 3.66
CA LEU A 141 -11.27 7.58 2.41
C LEU A 141 -12.32 6.46 2.33
N LYS A 142 -12.87 6.27 1.14
CA LYS A 142 -13.58 5.02 0.81
C LYS A 142 -12.55 3.89 0.74
N ALA A 143 -12.82 2.77 1.40
CA ALA A 143 -11.91 1.64 1.44
C ALA A 143 -12.55 0.36 0.86
N PHE A 144 -11.79 -0.37 0.07
CA PHE A 144 -12.14 -1.68 -0.45
C PHE A 144 -11.31 -2.74 0.25
N LYS A 145 -11.98 -3.61 1.00
CA LYS A 145 -11.35 -4.81 1.56
C LYS A 145 -11.37 -5.90 0.51
N VAL A 146 -10.21 -6.50 0.26
CA VAL A 146 -10.03 -7.60 -0.69
C VAL A 146 -9.54 -8.85 0.02
N ASP A 147 -9.64 -10.00 -0.64
CA ASP A 147 -8.93 -11.19 -0.19
C ASP A 147 -7.43 -11.04 -0.48
N ALA A 148 -6.59 -11.42 0.48
CA ALA A 148 -5.15 -11.44 0.29
C ALA A 148 -4.79 -12.30 -0.93
N ASN A 149 -3.92 -11.78 -1.80
CA ASN A 149 -3.49 -12.39 -3.06
C ASN A 149 -4.60 -12.54 -4.12
N GLY A 150 -5.80 -12.00 -3.86
CA GLY A 150 -6.94 -12.02 -4.77
C GLY A 150 -6.85 -10.99 -5.91
N PRO A 151 -7.73 -11.10 -6.92
CA PRO A 151 -7.76 -10.20 -8.07
C PRO A 151 -8.34 -8.82 -7.73
N LEU A 152 -7.79 -7.76 -8.32
CA LEU A 152 -8.20 -6.37 -8.07
C LEU A 152 -9.00 -5.76 -9.23
N ASN A 153 -8.97 -6.35 -10.43
CA ASN A 153 -9.62 -5.74 -11.60
C ASN A 153 -11.11 -5.47 -11.42
N HIS A 154 -11.82 -6.27 -10.62
CA HIS A 154 -13.24 -6.08 -10.32
C HIS A 154 -13.54 -4.76 -9.59
N ILE A 155 -12.55 -4.17 -8.90
CA ILE A 155 -12.70 -2.91 -8.18
C ILE A 155 -12.85 -1.73 -9.14
N ILE A 156 -12.30 -1.83 -10.35
CA ILE A 156 -12.28 -0.75 -11.34
C ILE A 156 -13.69 -0.25 -11.66
N ASP A 157 -14.67 -1.14 -11.67
CA ASP A 157 -16.08 -0.81 -11.95
C ASP A 157 -16.68 0.16 -10.92
N TYR A 158 -16.08 0.23 -9.72
CA TYR A 158 -16.48 1.08 -8.61
C TYR A 158 -15.66 2.38 -8.49
N LEU A 159 -14.66 2.60 -9.35
CA LEU A 159 -13.76 3.77 -9.34
C LEU A 159 -14.19 4.92 -10.27
N LYS A 160 -15.49 4.98 -10.59
CA LYS A 160 -16.09 6.01 -11.47
C LYS A 160 -16.11 7.38 -10.80
#